data_AF-A0A3D3E193-F1
#
_entry.id   AF-A0A3D3E193-F1
#
_cell.length_a   1.000
_cell.length_b   1.000
_cell.length_c   1.000
_cell.angle_alpha   90.00
_cell.angle_beta   90.00
_cell.angle_gamma   90.00
#
_symmetry.space_group_name_H-M   'P 1'
#
loop_
_entity.id
_entity.type
_entity.pdbx_description
1 polymer ?
#
loop_
_entity_poly.entity_id
_entity_poly.type
_entity_poly.pdbx_seq_one_letter_code
_entity_poly.pdbx_strand_id
1 'polypeptide(L)' 'HLKGAYQSFTEADISKLREIGYDQAFATVEEGTRAYLDSLNK' A
#
# COMPACT_ATOMS: atom_id res chain seq x y z
N HIS A 1 -17.50 8.89 -20.21
CA HIS A 1 -16.26 9.68 -20.04
C HIS A 1 -15.33 9.02 -19.01
N LEU A 2 -14.76 7.84 -19.32
CA LEU A 2 -13.82 7.13 -18.42
C LEU A 2 -12.43 6.92 -19.03
N LYS A 3 -12.21 7.41 -20.26
CA LYS A 3 -10.94 7.33 -20.97
C LYS A 3 -9.94 8.26 -20.27
N GLY A 4 -9.12 7.71 -19.37
CA GLY A 4 -8.11 8.44 -18.59
C GLY A 4 -8.27 8.38 -17.06
N ALA A 5 -9.40 7.90 -16.55
CA ALA A 5 -9.64 7.74 -15.10
C ALA A 5 -9.34 6.31 -14.60
N TYR A 6 -9.08 5.38 -15.51
CA TYR A 6 -8.76 4.01 -15.18
C TYR A 6 -7.25 3.85 -15.08
N GLN A 7 -6.76 3.65 -13.86
CA GLN A 7 -5.38 3.28 -13.63
C GLN A 7 -5.28 1.76 -13.53
N SER A 8 -4.85 1.11 -14.60
CA SER A 8 -4.68 -0.34 -14.63
C SER A 8 -3.48 -0.82 -13.82
N PHE A 9 -2.55 0.08 -13.48
CA PHE A 9 -1.35 -0.24 -12.71
C PHE A 9 -0.89 0.97 -11.87
N THR A 10 -0.55 0.71 -10.61
CA THR A 10 -0.05 1.69 -9.64
C THR A 10 1.20 1.11 -8.96
N GLU A 11 2.27 1.88 -8.88
CA GLU A 11 3.43 1.57 -8.05
C GLU A 11 3.95 2.87 -7.44
N ALA A 12 4.20 2.88 -6.13
CA ALA A 12 4.69 4.06 -5.43
C ALA A 12 6.21 4.11 -5.47
N ASP A 13 6.77 5.22 -5.95
CA ASP A 13 8.18 5.54 -5.71
C ASP A 13 8.37 5.94 -4.24
N ILE A 14 9.07 5.09 -3.49
CA ILE A 14 9.33 5.29 -2.06
C ILE A 14 10.73 5.84 -1.77
N SER A 15 11.48 6.27 -2.78
CA SER A 15 12.88 6.73 -2.62
C SER A 15 12.97 7.88 -1.62
N LYS A 16 12.06 8.88 -1.73
CA LYS A 16 11.99 10.01 -0.79
C LYS A 16 11.73 9.58 0.65
N LEU A 17 10.90 8.55 0.85
CA LEU A 17 10.61 8.03 2.19
C LEU A 17 11.85 7.34 2.79
N ARG A 18 12.64 6.64 1.97
CA ARG A 18 13.91 6.04 2.40
C ARG A 18 14.98 7.09 2.68
N GLU A 19 15.07 8.13 1.85
CA GLU A 19 16.03 9.23 2.00
C GLU A 19 15.86 10.00 3.31
N ILE A 20 14.62 10.20 3.78
CA ILE A 20 14.35 10.84 5.08
C ILE A 20 14.58 9.91 6.29
N GLY A 21 15.00 8.67 6.06
CA GLY A 21 15.44 7.73 7.10
C GLY A 21 14.41 6.70 7.55
N TYR A 22 13.26 6.56 6.87
CA TYR A 22 12.34 5.46 7.19
C TYR A 22 12.83 4.16 6.56
N ASP A 23 13.25 3.21 7.38
CA ASP A 23 13.91 1.95 6.98
C ASP A 23 13.04 0.69 7.18
N GLN A 24 11.88 0.83 7.84
CA GLN A 24 11.01 -0.30 8.15
C GLN A 24 10.37 -0.92 6.89
N ALA A 25 10.01 -2.20 6.99
CA ALA A 25 9.27 -2.91 5.96
C ALA A 25 7.80 -2.47 5.91
N PHE A 26 7.20 -2.52 4.73
CA PHE A 26 5.75 -2.45 4.59
C PHE A 26 5.17 -3.84 4.72
N ALA A 27 3.98 -3.94 5.32
CA ALA A 27 3.23 -5.19 5.33
C ALA A 27 2.91 -5.61 3.88
N THR A 28 2.98 -6.91 3.63
CA THR A 28 2.46 -7.49 2.39
C THR A 28 0.94 -7.38 2.35
N VAL A 29 0.37 -7.57 1.16
CA VAL A 29 -1.10 -7.57 0.99
C VAL A 29 -1.75 -8.65 1.86
N GLU A 30 -1.14 -9.83 1.97
CA GLU A 30 -1.69 -10.93 2.77
C GLU A 30 -1.74 -10.56 4.27
N GLU A 31 -0.61 -10.08 4.81
CA GLU A 31 -0.51 -9.69 6.22
C GLU A 31 -1.47 -8.55 6.56
N GLY A 32 -1.50 -7.51 5.71
CA GLY A 32 -2.39 -6.37 5.89
C GLY A 32 -3.87 -6.76 5.82
N THR A 33 -4.24 -7.64 4.88
CA THR A 33 -5.63 -8.09 4.73
C THR A 33 -6.08 -8.91 5.94
N ARG A 34 -5.24 -9.83 6.43
CA ARG A 34 -5.54 -10.63 7.63
C ARG A 34 -5.73 -9.75 8.85
N ALA A 35 -4.76 -8.86 9.13
CA ALA A 35 -4.83 -7.94 10.26
C ALA A 35 -6.07 -7.04 10.20
N TYR A 36 -6.45 -6.59 8.99
CA TYR A 36 -7.65 -5.78 8.80
C TYR A 36 -8.93 -6.56 9.12
N LEU A 37 -9.09 -7.77 8.60
CA LEU A 37 -10.26 -8.62 8.89
C LEU A 37 -10.34 -8.97 10.39
N ASP A 38 -9.22 -9.26 11.03
CA ASP A 38 -9.16 -9.50 12.47
C ASP A 38 -9.59 -8.25 13.26
N SER A 39 -9.29 -7.05 12.76
CA SER A 39 -9.72 -5.79 13.38
C SER A 39 -11.21 -5.50 13.20
N LEU A 40 -11.78 -5.87 12.05
CA LEU A 40 -13.19 -5.65 11.74
C LEU A 40 -14.13 -6.61 12.47
N ASN A 41 -13.66 -7.81 12.79
CA ASN A 41 -14.43 -8.85 13.47
C ASN A 41 -14.31 -8.80 15.00
N LYS A 42 -13.81 -7.68 15.55
CA LYS A 42 -13.71 -7.44 16.99
C LYS A 42 -14.96 -6.78 17.57
#